data_AF-A0A431IPR4-F1
#
_entry.id   AF-A0A431IPR4-F1
#
_cell.length_a   1.000
_cell.length_b   1.000
_cell.length_c   1.000
_cell.angle_alpha   90.00
_cell.angle_beta   90.00
_cell.angle_gamma   90.00
#
_symmetry.space_group_name_H-M   'P 1'
#
loop_
_entity.id
_entity.type
_entity.pdbx_description
1 polymer ?
#
loop_
_entity_poly.entity_id
_entity_poly.type
_entity_poly.pdbx_seq_one_letter_code
_entity_poly.pdbx_strand_id
1 'polypeptide(L)'
;MTVQLEHLTPDVATAKIIGHRANAVIGYGQRVKEFNKVGQALRQEVQSSMIVSPEPGTVSFDADLSSGYVYAQIDLLLELDRYVSEDLSVDHDLLRRHLASVVYTMKTFVQMRFGS
;
A
#
# COMPACT_ATOMS: atom_id res chain seq x y z
N MET A 1 3.75 3.42 9.87
CA MET A 1 3.89 2.58 8.67
C MET A 1 3.63 1.15 9.10
N THR A 2 2.69 0.49 8.45
CA THR A 2 2.38 -0.93 8.67
C THR A 2 2.64 -1.69 7.37
N VAL A 3 3.17 -2.90 7.48
CA VAL A 3 3.41 -3.80 6.35
C VAL A 3 2.86 -5.16 6.73
N GLN A 4 1.95 -5.69 5.93
CA GLN A 4 1.45 -7.06 6.06
C GLN A 4 1.81 -7.82 4.77
N LEU A 5 2.26 -9.05 4.91
CA LEU A 5 2.76 -9.85 3.79
C LEU A 5 2.17 -11.26 3.86
N GLU A 6 1.58 -11.70 2.75
CA GLU A 6 0.97 -13.02 2.60
C GLU A 6 1.61 -13.73 1.39
N HIS A 7 2.16 -14.92 1.62
CA HIS A 7 2.77 -15.70 0.54
C HIS A 7 1.69 -16.45 -0.25
N LEU A 8 1.66 -16.27 -1.56
CA LEU A 8 0.57 -16.77 -2.40
C LEU A 8 0.84 -18.15 -3.03
N THR A 9 2.02 -18.72 -2.81
CA THR A 9 2.40 -20.05 -3.35
C THR A 9 2.70 -21.03 -2.22
N PRO A 10 1.71 -21.79 -1.73
CA PRO A 10 1.89 -22.67 -0.57
C PRO A 10 2.69 -23.95 -0.86
N ASP A 11 2.92 -24.31 -2.13
CA ASP A 11 3.67 -25.51 -2.52
C ASP A 11 4.64 -25.26 -3.70
N VAL A 12 5.66 -26.12 -3.80
CA VAL A 12 6.78 -26.02 -4.75
C VAL A 12 6.34 -26.16 -6.21
N ALA A 13 5.28 -26.92 -6.50
CA ALA A 13 4.77 -27.09 -7.86
C ALA A 13 4.06 -25.82 -8.32
N THR A 14 3.29 -25.18 -7.44
CA THR A 14 2.62 -23.90 -7.70
C THR A 14 3.63 -22.75 -7.84
N ALA A 15 4.66 -22.71 -7.00
CA ALA A 15 5.75 -21.74 -7.12
C ALA A 15 6.50 -21.86 -8.46
N LYS A 16 6.73 -23.07 -8.96
CA LYS A 16 7.37 -23.32 -10.28
C LYS A 16 6.54 -22.88 -11.48
N ILE A 17 5.22 -22.78 -11.36
CA ILE A 17 4.31 -22.44 -12.47
C ILE A 17 3.97 -20.93 -12.46
N ILE A 18 3.80 -20.32 -11.29
CA ILE A 18 3.28 -18.95 -11.14
C ILE A 18 4.40 -17.95 -10.78
N GLY A 19 5.58 -18.44 -10.39
CA GLY A 19 6.68 -17.64 -9.83
C GLY A 19 6.48 -17.36 -8.34
N HIS A 20 7.56 -17.08 -7.61
CA HIS A 20 7.46 -16.79 -6.18
C HIS A 20 6.85 -15.40 -5.97
N ARG A 21 5.56 -15.36 -5.60
CA ARG A 21 4.82 -14.10 -5.40
C ARG A 21 4.31 -13.94 -3.97
N ALA A 22 4.27 -12.71 -3.50
CA ALA A 22 3.64 -12.35 -2.23
C ALA A 22 2.66 -11.20 -2.43
N ASN A 23 1.52 -11.28 -1.76
CA ASN A 23 0.66 -10.12 -1.57
C ASN A 23 1.25 -9.29 -0.42
N ALA A 24 1.40 -7.98 -0.63
CA ALA A 24 1.91 -7.06 0.36
C ALA A 24 0.99 -5.86 0.49
N VAL A 25 0.48 -5.66 1.69
CA VAL A 25 -0.35 -4.51 2.05
C VAL A 25 0.53 -3.51 2.77
N ILE A 26 0.66 -2.31 2.20
CA ILE A 26 1.48 -1.23 2.77
C ILE A 26 0.57 -0.09 3.20
N GLY A 27 0.61 0.23 4.50
CA GLY A 27 -0.15 1.30 5.12
C GLY A 27 0.72 2.50 5.51
N TYR A 28 0.27 3.70 5.16
CA TYR A 28 0.81 4.98 5.59
C TYR A 28 -0.27 5.83 6.28
N GLY A 29 0.06 6.44 7.41
CA GLY A 29 -0.85 7.32 8.15
C GLY A 29 -0.17 8.62 8.49
N GLN A 30 -0.86 9.74 8.31
CA GLN A 30 -0.39 11.06 8.75
C GLN A 30 -1.52 11.93 9.28
N ARG A 31 -1.16 12.80 10.23
CA ARG A 31 -2.09 13.81 10.76
C ARG A 31 -2.17 15.00 9.79
N VAL A 32 -3.38 15.47 9.53
CA VAL A 32 -3.64 16.59 8.61
C VAL A 32 -4.14 17.81 9.39
N LYS A 33 -3.66 19.01 9.05
CA LYS A 33 -3.98 20.26 9.77
C LYS A 33 -5.35 20.84 9.41
N GLU A 34 -5.73 20.81 8.13
CA GLU A 34 -7.00 21.38 7.63
C GLU A 34 -8.10 20.32 7.48
N PHE A 35 -8.50 19.78 8.62
CA PHE A 35 -9.33 18.59 8.70
C PHE A 35 -10.79 18.77 8.20
N ASN A 36 -11.29 20.01 8.18
CA ASN A 36 -12.64 20.32 7.67
C ASN A 36 -12.78 20.13 6.15
N LYS A 37 -11.68 20.24 5.38
CA LYS A 37 -11.66 19.97 3.94
C LYS A 37 -11.61 18.47 3.62
N VAL A 38 -11.03 17.68 4.53
CA VAL A 38 -10.87 16.22 4.39
C VAL A 38 -12.21 15.50 4.35
N GLY A 39 -13.14 15.86 5.25
CA GLY A 39 -14.46 15.20 5.32
C GLY A 39 -15.33 15.39 4.08
N GLN A 40 -15.22 16.52 3.38
CA GLN A 40 -15.94 16.75 2.10
C GLN A 40 -15.31 15.97 0.94
N ALA A 41 -13.98 15.95 0.87
CA ALA A 41 -13.25 15.18 -0.15
C ALA A 41 -13.47 13.66 0.00
N LEU A 42 -13.43 13.12 1.23
CA LEU A 42 -13.70 11.70 1.48
C LEU A 42 -15.14 11.30 1.13
N ARG A 43 -16.13 12.14 1.41
CA ARG A 43 -17.54 11.86 1.06
C ARG A 43 -17.76 11.79 -0.45
N GLN A 44 -17.08 12.65 -1.22
CA GLN A 44 -17.11 12.58 -2.68
C GLN A 44 -16.42 11.31 -3.19
N GLU A 45 -15.39 10.85 -2.49
CA GLU A 45 -14.65 9.63 -2.82
C GLU A 45 -15.47 8.37 -2.53
N VAL A 46 -16.21 8.30 -1.41
CA VAL A 46 -17.16 7.21 -1.10
C VAL A 46 -18.26 7.09 -2.18
N GLN A 47 -18.69 8.22 -2.75
CA GLN A 47 -19.64 8.22 -3.86
C GLN A 47 -19.00 7.77 -5.18
N SER A 48 -17.72 8.08 -5.42
CA SER A 48 -16.96 7.61 -6.58
C SER A 48 -16.47 6.16 -6.44
N SER A 49 -16.27 5.68 -5.22
CA SER A 49 -15.70 4.36 -4.91
C SER A 49 -16.74 3.26 -4.84
N MET A 50 -18.02 3.55 -5.08
CA MET A 50 -19.05 2.54 -5.36
C MET A 50 -18.76 1.73 -6.64
N ILE A 51 -17.72 2.11 -7.39
CA ILE A 51 -17.13 1.36 -8.49
C ILE A 51 -15.64 1.09 -8.16
N VAL A 52 -15.35 0.30 -7.13
CA VAL A 52 -13.97 -0.18 -6.85
C VAL A 52 -13.95 -1.69 -6.98
N SER A 53 -13.34 -2.16 -8.07
CA SER A 53 -12.76 -3.50 -8.13
C SER A 53 -11.41 -3.43 -7.39
N PRO A 54 -11.14 -4.28 -6.38
CA PRO A 54 -9.87 -4.30 -5.69
C PRO A 54 -8.82 -4.96 -6.58
N GLU A 55 -8.36 -4.23 -7.59
CA GLU A 55 -7.19 -4.63 -8.38
C GLU A 55 -5.91 -4.21 -7.63
N PRO A 56 -4.91 -5.10 -7.52
CA PRO A 56 -3.60 -4.76 -6.96
C PRO A 56 -3.04 -3.50 -7.61
N GLY A 57 -2.54 -2.57 -6.79
CA GLY A 57 -2.08 -1.25 -7.22
C GLY A 57 -3.10 -0.12 -6.97
N THR A 58 -4.34 -0.44 -6.58
CA THR A 58 -5.32 0.57 -6.15
C THR A 58 -4.96 1.13 -4.78
N VAL A 59 -4.87 2.45 -4.66
CA VAL A 59 -4.68 3.14 -3.37
C VAL A 59 -6.04 3.40 -2.73
N SER A 60 -6.26 2.88 -1.53
CA SER A 60 -7.42 3.16 -0.71
C SER A 60 -7.09 4.19 0.36
N PHE A 61 -8.07 5.01 0.73
CA PHE A 61 -7.94 6.03 1.76
C PHE A 61 -9.00 5.84 2.83
N ASP A 62 -8.61 6.01 4.09
CA ASP A 62 -9.51 6.07 5.23
C ASP A 62 -9.12 7.28 6.11
N ALA A 63 -10.08 7.86 6.82
CA ALA A 63 -9.81 8.98 7.71
C ALA A 63 -10.54 8.79 9.03
N ASP A 64 -9.77 8.82 10.12
CA ASP A 64 -10.34 8.88 11.46
C ASP A 64 -10.63 10.34 11.79
N LEU A 65 -11.92 10.68 11.71
CA LEU A 65 -12.40 12.03 11.90
C LEU A 65 -12.20 12.56 13.34
N SER A 66 -12.05 11.65 14.31
CA SER A 66 -11.88 12.01 15.72
C SER A 66 -10.44 12.37 16.07
N SER A 67 -9.46 11.69 15.47
CA SER A 67 -8.03 11.88 15.77
C SER A 67 -7.31 12.82 14.81
N GLY A 68 -7.92 13.15 13.67
CA GLY A 68 -7.32 14.03 12.68
C GLY A 68 -6.33 13.31 11.73
N TYR A 69 -6.39 11.98 11.69
CA TYR A 69 -5.50 11.15 10.88
C TYR A 69 -6.16 10.73 9.57
N VAL A 70 -5.35 10.77 8.51
CA VAL A 70 -5.67 10.17 7.22
C VAL A 70 -4.71 9.01 6.99
N TYR A 71 -5.28 7.87 6.61
CA TYR A 71 -4.61 6.64 6.27
C TYR A 71 -4.72 6.39 4.77
N ALA A 72 -3.64 5.92 4.16
CA ALA A 72 -3.59 5.43 2.81
C ALA A 72 -3.04 4.00 2.83
N GLN A 73 -3.65 3.11 2.07
CA GLN A 73 -3.20 1.74 1.91
C GLN A 73 -3.09 1.40 0.43
N ILE A 74 -2.11 0.58 0.09
CA ILE A 74 -1.98 0.00 -1.24
C ILE A 74 -1.71 -1.50 -1.11
N ASP A 75 -2.44 -2.27 -1.90
CA ASP A 75 -2.24 -3.71 -2.03
C ASP A 75 -1.32 -3.95 -3.24
N LEU A 76 -0.22 -4.67 -3.04
CA LEU A 76 0.82 -4.89 -4.05
C LEU A 76 1.07 -6.38 -4.24
N LEU A 77 1.35 -6.76 -5.48
CA LEU A 77 1.90 -8.07 -5.79
C LEU A 77 3.42 -7.95 -5.94
N LEU A 78 4.15 -8.55 -5.00
CA LEU A 78 5.61 -8.57 -5.02
C LEU A 78 6.12 -9.86 -5.65
N GLU A 79 7.05 -9.74 -6.58
CA GLU A 79 7.85 -10.84 -7.10
C GLU A 79 9.03 -11.08 -6.15
N LEU A 80 8.98 -12.17 -5.38
CA LEU A 80 9.97 -12.49 -4.36
C LEU A 80 11.34 -12.82 -4.95
N ASP A 81 11.38 -13.38 -6.16
CA ASP A 81 12.63 -13.67 -6.89
C ASP A 81 13.46 -12.40 -7.19
N ARG A 82 12.85 -11.23 -7.08
CA ARG A 82 13.53 -9.94 -7.20
C ARG A 82 14.27 -9.52 -5.93
N TYR A 83 13.88 -10.08 -4.78
CA TYR A 83 14.40 -9.71 -3.47
C TYR A 83 15.14 -10.86 -2.78
N VAL A 84 14.98 -12.10 -3.27
CA VAL A 84 15.57 -13.30 -2.70
C VAL A 84 16.44 -13.97 -3.77
N SER A 85 17.71 -14.13 -3.48
CA SER A 85 18.67 -14.80 -4.36
C SER A 85 18.53 -16.33 -4.28
N GLU A 86 19.16 -17.05 -5.21
CA GLU A 86 19.14 -18.53 -5.24
C GLU A 86 19.69 -19.20 -3.97
N ASP A 87 20.60 -18.53 -3.26
CA ASP A 87 21.16 -18.96 -1.97
C ASP A 87 20.26 -18.61 -0.77
N LEU A 88 19.03 -18.14 -1.04
CA LEU A 88 18.04 -17.68 -0.07
C LEU A 88 18.46 -16.43 0.72
N SER A 89 19.51 -15.73 0.28
CA SER A 89 19.85 -14.41 0.82
C SER A 89 18.82 -13.37 0.37
N VAL A 90 18.46 -12.45 1.28
CA VAL A 90 17.49 -11.38 1.00
C VAL A 90 18.23 -10.07 0.72
N ASP A 91 17.96 -9.42 -0.41
CA ASP A 91 18.41 -8.06 -0.70
C ASP A 91 17.55 -7.05 0.06
N HIS A 92 17.90 -6.88 1.34
CA HIS A 92 17.22 -5.94 2.24
C HIS A 92 17.33 -4.48 1.78
N ASP A 93 18.40 -4.11 1.08
CA ASP A 93 18.61 -2.74 0.63
C ASP A 93 17.73 -2.38 -0.57
N LEU A 94 17.56 -3.30 -1.52
CA LEU A 94 16.60 -3.13 -2.61
C LEU A 94 15.18 -3.11 -2.07
N LEU A 95 14.82 -4.07 -1.21
CA LEU A 95 13.50 -4.14 -0.60
C LEU A 95 13.16 -2.85 0.16
N ARG A 96 14.09 -2.37 1.00
CA ARG A 96 13.92 -1.12 1.76
C ARG A 96 13.72 0.08 0.83
N ARG A 97 14.51 0.20 -0.25
CA ARG A 97 14.39 1.29 -1.22
C ARG A 97 13.02 1.29 -1.91
N HIS A 98 12.55 0.14 -2.36
CA HIS A 98 11.24 0.03 -3.00
C HIS A 98 10.10 0.36 -2.05
N LEU A 99 10.11 -0.19 -0.82
CA LEU A 99 9.11 0.12 0.20
C LEU A 99 9.11 1.61 0.55
N ALA A 100 10.29 2.22 0.70
CA ALA A 100 10.41 3.66 0.95
C ALA A 100 9.84 4.50 -0.19
N SER A 101 10.04 4.10 -1.45
CA SER A 101 9.46 4.76 -2.61
C SER A 101 7.92 4.70 -2.58
N VAL A 102 7.35 3.54 -2.25
CA VAL A 102 5.88 3.41 -2.13
C VAL A 102 5.34 4.31 -1.03
N VAL A 103 5.98 4.31 0.14
CA VAL A 103 5.58 5.18 1.27
C VAL A 103 5.71 6.66 0.92
N TYR A 104 6.77 7.06 0.22
CA TYR A 104 6.95 8.44 -0.24
C TYR A 104 5.84 8.86 -1.21
N THR A 105 5.48 8.00 -2.16
CA THR A 105 4.38 8.23 -3.09
C THR A 105 3.04 8.38 -2.35
N MET A 106 2.73 7.47 -1.41
CA MET A 106 1.52 7.57 -0.59
C MET A 106 1.49 8.86 0.22
N LYS A 107 2.60 9.24 0.86
CA LYS A 107 2.73 10.52 1.56
C LYS A 107 2.42 11.69 0.64
N THR A 108 2.99 11.70 -0.56
CA THR A 108 2.79 12.77 -1.54
C THR A 108 1.33 12.85 -1.97
N PHE A 109 0.66 11.71 -2.20
CA PHE A 109 -0.77 11.68 -2.49
C PHE A 109 -1.61 12.28 -1.37
N VAL A 110 -1.40 11.85 -0.12
CA VAL A 110 -2.16 12.39 1.01
C VAL A 110 -1.88 13.89 1.20
N GLN A 111 -0.64 14.34 0.98
CA GLN A 111 -0.29 15.76 1.06
C GLN A 111 -0.92 16.60 -0.07
N MET A 112 -0.87 16.13 -1.31
CA MET A 112 -1.50 16.82 -2.45
C MET A 112 -3.02 16.92 -2.29
N ARG A 113 -3.63 15.88 -1.71
CA ARG A 113 -5.09 15.78 -1.62
C ARG A 113 -5.68 16.45 -0.38
N PHE A 114 -4.95 16.46 0.73
CA PHE A 114 -5.47 16.90 2.03
C PHE A 114 -4.60 17.94 2.75
N GLY A 115 -3.41 18.24 2.23
CA GLY A 115 -2.42 19.13 2.87
C GLY A 115 -2.60 20.62 2.60
N SER A 116 -3.69 21.04 1.95
CA SER A 116 -4.02 22.44 1.60
C SER A 116 -5.09 23.04 2.49
#